data_AF-C9S5Y5-F1
#
_entry.id   AF-C9S5Y5-F1
#
_cell.length_a   1.000
_cell.length_b   1.000
_cell.length_c   1.000
_cell.angle_alpha   90.00
_cell.angle_beta   90.00
_cell.angle_gamma   90.00
#
_symmetry.space_group_name_H-M   'P 1'
#
loop_
_entity.id
_entity.type
_entity.pdbx_description
1 polymer ?
#
loop_
_entity_poly.entity_id
_entity_poly.type
_entity_poly.pdbx_seq_one_letter_code
_entity_poly.pdbx_strand_id
1 'polypeptide(L)'
;MAPHAEADSGSLHGDGQSNGHQAAVAATATRELFTVNSSNVTYTDNEILSKYTYRTTDVAKDESGKFVVTPVETVYEFKTERKVPKTGMMLVGLGGNNGTTVTAGIIANRRGLTSTIKLGTDTKTRKDVNIPFSDILPMVHPNDLVIGGWDISGLNLAEAMDRAQVLEPTLKQQVAKEMAQIVPLPSIYYPDFIAANQEDRADNVLPGTKACNEHVEQIRKNIRDFKEKNGLDKVIVQWTANTERYGSHRRRQRHGRQPPQGHRARPRGGVTVDRLLGGVHARGACPFINGSPQNTFVPGAIELAESTAPSLAATTSSRARPR
;
A
#
# COMPACT_ATOMS: atom_id res chain seq x y z
N MET A 1 38.18 -10.72 -8.71
CA MET A 1 39.09 -11.03 -9.84
C MET A 1 38.22 -11.38 -11.03
N ALA A 2 37.72 -10.35 -11.72
CA ALA A 2 37.08 -10.50 -13.02
C ALA A 2 38.17 -10.62 -14.10
N PRO A 3 37.91 -11.28 -15.22
CA PRO A 3 38.51 -10.92 -16.49
C PRO A 3 37.49 -10.23 -17.38
N HIS A 4 38.04 -9.34 -18.20
CA HIS A 4 37.40 -8.30 -18.99
C HIS A 4 36.77 -8.80 -20.30
N ALA A 5 35.99 -7.88 -20.88
CA ALA A 5 35.32 -7.90 -22.16
C ALA A 5 36.23 -8.14 -23.37
N GLU A 6 35.65 -8.76 -24.40
CA GLU A 6 36.01 -8.57 -25.80
C GLU A 6 34.73 -8.21 -26.54
N ALA A 7 34.78 -7.11 -27.28
CA ALA A 7 33.70 -6.57 -28.09
C ALA A 7 33.94 -7.03 -29.54
N ASP A 8 32.90 -7.51 -30.20
CA ASP A 8 32.94 -7.70 -31.65
C ASP A 8 31.77 -6.97 -32.30
N SER A 9 32.15 -5.96 -33.07
CA SER A 9 31.30 -5.18 -33.95
C SER A 9 31.22 -5.88 -35.31
N GLY A 10 30.05 -6.44 -35.65
CA GLY A 10 29.73 -6.94 -36.99
C GLY A 10 28.43 -6.31 -37.48
N SER A 11 28.53 -5.56 -38.57
CA SER A 11 27.50 -4.75 -39.22
C SER A 11 26.54 -5.56 -40.14
N LEU A 12 25.27 -5.11 -40.16
CA LEU A 12 24.39 -4.88 -41.33
C LEU A 12 24.18 -5.98 -42.40
N HIS A 13 22.98 -6.58 -42.46
CA HIS A 13 21.90 -6.26 -43.44
C HIS A 13 20.85 -7.39 -43.59
N GLY A 14 19.59 -6.95 -43.79
CA GLY A 14 18.48 -7.69 -44.41
C GLY A 14 17.53 -8.33 -43.39
N ASP A 15 16.21 -8.24 -43.48
CA ASP A 15 15.30 -7.58 -44.43
C ASP A 15 13.92 -7.51 -43.74
N GLY A 16 12.98 -6.78 -44.33
CA GLY A 16 11.73 -6.34 -43.70
C GLY A 16 10.82 -7.41 -43.10
N GLN A 17 9.94 -6.99 -42.19
CA GLN A 17 8.48 -7.04 -42.44
C GLN A 17 7.67 -6.35 -41.33
N SER A 18 6.78 -5.46 -41.81
CA SER A 18 5.46 -5.08 -41.29
C SER A 18 5.32 -4.54 -39.87
N ASN A 19 5.09 -3.22 -39.82
CA ASN A 19 4.24 -2.54 -38.86
C ASN A 19 2.93 -3.32 -38.59
N GLY A 20 2.67 -3.59 -37.32
CA GLY A 20 1.41 -4.12 -36.80
C GLY A 20 1.09 -3.52 -35.45
N HIS A 21 0.82 -2.20 -35.42
CA HIS A 21 0.18 -1.54 -34.28
C HIS A 21 -1.24 -2.08 -34.12
N GLN A 22 -1.43 -3.14 -33.33
CA GLN A 22 -2.70 -3.42 -32.65
C GLN A 22 -2.43 -4.11 -31.32
N ALA A 23 -2.40 -3.32 -30.25
CA ALA A 23 -2.82 -3.81 -28.95
C ALA A 23 -3.94 -2.87 -28.51
N ALA A 24 -5.16 -3.21 -28.93
CA ALA A 24 -6.36 -2.71 -28.30
C ALA A 24 -6.23 -2.96 -26.80
N VAL A 25 -6.46 -1.92 -26.00
CA VAL A 25 -6.59 -2.03 -24.55
C VAL A 25 -7.86 -2.82 -24.30
N ALA A 26 -7.76 -4.14 -24.33
CA ALA A 26 -8.84 -5.03 -23.93
C ALA A 26 -9.03 -4.83 -22.44
N ALA A 27 -10.25 -4.42 -22.06
CA ALA A 27 -10.71 -4.48 -20.69
C ALA A 27 -10.34 -5.85 -20.10
N THR A 28 -9.74 -5.85 -18.91
CA THR A 28 -9.25 -7.04 -18.20
C THR A 28 -10.43 -7.97 -17.91
N ALA A 29 -10.81 -8.78 -18.90
CA ALA A 29 -11.69 -9.91 -18.70
C ALA A 29 -10.99 -10.84 -17.71
N THR A 30 -11.68 -11.17 -16.63
CA THR A 30 -11.26 -12.18 -15.65
C THR A 30 -10.94 -13.47 -16.41
N ARG A 31 -9.65 -13.69 -16.69
CA ARG A 31 -9.17 -14.88 -17.38
C ARG A 31 -9.22 -16.02 -16.37
N GLU A 32 -10.05 -17.04 -16.60
CA GLU A 32 -9.96 -18.28 -15.84
C GLU A 32 -8.65 -18.99 -16.23
N LEU A 33 -7.63 -18.83 -15.38
CA LEU A 33 -6.27 -19.26 -15.65
C LEU A 33 -6.02 -20.74 -15.31
N PHE A 34 -6.66 -21.26 -14.25
CA PHE A 34 -6.63 -22.67 -13.88
C PHE A 34 -7.80 -23.04 -12.94
N THR A 35 -8.05 -24.34 -12.79
CA THR A 35 -9.00 -24.91 -11.81
C THR A 35 -8.28 -25.89 -10.90
N VAL A 36 -8.43 -25.75 -9.58
CA VAL A 36 -7.93 -26.73 -8.61
C VAL A 36 -8.95 -27.86 -8.48
N ASN A 37 -8.65 -29.01 -9.06
CA ASN A 37 -9.47 -30.22 -8.89
C ASN A 37 -9.12 -30.90 -7.56
N SER A 38 -9.82 -30.51 -6.49
CA SER A 38 -9.63 -31.04 -5.14
C SER A 38 -10.97 -31.16 -4.43
N SER A 39 -11.16 -32.22 -3.63
CA SER A 39 -12.36 -32.39 -2.79
C SER A 39 -12.52 -31.30 -1.73
N ASN A 40 -11.43 -30.55 -1.43
CA ASN A 40 -11.43 -29.47 -0.45
C ASN A 40 -11.69 -28.10 -1.06
N VAL A 41 -11.95 -28.02 -2.38
CA VAL A 41 -12.23 -26.75 -3.07
C VAL A 41 -13.54 -26.87 -3.82
N THR A 42 -14.41 -25.88 -3.65
CA THR A 42 -15.66 -25.75 -4.40
C THR A 42 -15.74 -24.38 -5.01
N TYR A 43 -16.06 -24.33 -6.31
CA TYR A 43 -16.23 -23.09 -7.05
C TYR A 43 -17.72 -22.83 -7.24
N THR A 44 -18.15 -21.61 -6.97
CA THR A 44 -19.46 -21.07 -7.38
C THR A 44 -19.23 -19.92 -8.36
N ASP A 45 -20.30 -19.33 -8.89
CA ASP A 45 -20.18 -18.15 -9.77
C ASP A 45 -19.49 -16.97 -9.08
N ASN A 46 -19.68 -16.82 -7.77
CA ASN A 46 -19.23 -15.65 -7.01
C ASN A 46 -18.07 -15.93 -6.04
N GLU A 47 -17.84 -17.19 -5.67
CA GLU A 47 -16.98 -17.53 -4.54
C GLU A 47 -16.13 -18.78 -4.79
N ILE A 48 -14.94 -18.81 -4.20
CA ILE A 48 -14.11 -20.00 -4.03
C ILE A 48 -14.17 -20.37 -2.55
N LEU A 49 -14.72 -21.55 -2.26
CA LEU A 49 -14.79 -22.11 -0.92
C LEU A 49 -13.66 -23.13 -0.79
N SER A 50 -12.83 -23.01 0.26
CA SER A 50 -11.76 -23.97 0.49
C SER A 50 -11.67 -24.38 1.96
N LYS A 51 -11.37 -25.66 2.18
CA LYS A 51 -11.09 -26.21 3.52
C LYS A 51 -9.60 -26.42 3.69
N TYR A 52 -9.06 -25.92 4.80
CA TYR A 52 -7.66 -26.06 5.14
C TYR A 52 -7.49 -26.49 6.59
N THR A 53 -6.83 -27.62 6.80
CA THR A 53 -6.45 -28.07 8.14
C THR A 53 -5.11 -27.43 8.52
N TYR A 54 -5.17 -26.39 9.33
CA TYR A 54 -3.98 -25.81 9.95
C TYR A 54 -3.49 -26.75 11.05
N ARG A 55 -2.22 -27.12 10.98
CA ARG A 55 -1.56 -27.98 11.96
C ARG A 55 -0.50 -27.17 12.67
N THR A 56 -0.57 -27.15 13.99
CA THR A 56 0.41 -26.50 14.87
C THR A 56 0.67 -27.39 16.08
N THR A 57 1.47 -26.91 17.00
CA THR A 57 1.84 -27.65 18.21
C THR A 57 1.78 -26.72 19.41
N ASP A 58 1.03 -27.11 20.43
CA ASP A 58 1.03 -26.45 21.73
C ASP A 58 2.17 -27.02 22.60
N VAL A 59 2.83 -26.13 23.34
CA VAL A 59 3.95 -26.50 24.20
C VAL A 59 3.69 -25.99 25.61
N ALA A 60 3.63 -26.90 26.58
CA ALA A 60 3.52 -26.60 27.99
C ALA A 60 4.71 -27.21 28.76
N LYS A 61 4.97 -26.71 29.97
CA LYS A 61 5.84 -27.39 30.93
C LYS A 61 4.98 -28.09 31.97
N ASP A 62 5.28 -29.34 32.28
CA ASP A 62 4.67 -30.03 33.40
C ASP A 62 5.32 -29.60 34.74
N GLU A 63 4.80 -30.12 35.85
CA GLU A 63 5.28 -29.83 37.21
C GLU A 63 6.76 -30.22 37.44
N SER A 64 7.29 -31.13 36.62
CA SER A 64 8.70 -31.54 36.66
C SER A 64 9.61 -30.64 35.83
N GLY A 65 9.05 -29.65 35.13
CA GLY A 65 9.76 -28.76 34.21
C GLY A 65 10.03 -29.36 32.83
N LYS A 66 9.51 -30.56 32.54
CA LYS A 66 9.62 -31.22 31.24
C LYS A 66 8.63 -30.58 30.26
N PHE A 67 9.07 -30.40 29.01
CA PHE A 67 8.19 -29.94 27.94
C PHE A 67 7.23 -31.05 27.50
N VAL A 68 5.95 -30.74 27.51
CA VAL A 68 4.87 -31.54 26.90
C VAL A 68 4.48 -30.83 25.62
N VAL A 69 4.55 -31.59 24.51
CA VAL A 69 4.38 -31.10 23.15
C VAL A 69 3.15 -31.78 22.56
N THR A 70 2.10 -31.02 22.27
CA THR A 70 0.80 -31.54 21.84
C THR A 70 0.48 -31.04 20.44
N PRO A 71 0.46 -31.92 19.41
CA PRO A 71 -0.01 -31.55 18.08
C PRO A 71 -1.48 -31.12 18.13
N VAL A 72 -1.80 -29.99 17.50
CA VAL A 72 -3.14 -29.41 17.42
C VAL A 72 -3.50 -29.21 15.96
N GLU A 73 -4.70 -29.64 15.59
CA GLU A 73 -5.28 -29.36 14.29
C GLU A 73 -6.46 -28.40 14.44
N THR A 74 -6.56 -27.42 13.53
CA THR A 74 -7.71 -26.53 13.42
C THR A 74 -8.13 -26.48 11.96
N VAL A 75 -9.38 -26.84 11.70
CA VAL A 75 -9.95 -26.77 10.34
C VAL A 75 -10.49 -25.37 10.13
N TYR A 76 -9.98 -24.71 9.09
CA TYR A 76 -10.48 -23.44 8.59
C TYR A 76 -11.28 -23.67 7.32
N GLU A 77 -12.39 -22.95 7.21
CA GLU A 77 -13.14 -22.82 5.96
C GLU A 77 -12.95 -21.38 5.46
N PHE A 78 -12.28 -21.24 4.32
CA PHE A 78 -12.03 -19.97 3.68
C PHE A 78 -13.07 -19.72 2.59
N LYS A 79 -13.52 -18.47 2.52
CA LYS A 79 -14.38 -17.95 1.46
C LYS A 79 -13.65 -16.80 0.77
N THR A 80 -13.39 -16.96 -0.52
CA THR A 80 -12.73 -15.95 -1.35
C THR A 80 -13.69 -15.48 -2.43
N GLU A 81 -14.00 -14.18 -2.48
CA GLU A 81 -14.79 -13.59 -3.56
C GLU A 81 -14.05 -13.67 -4.90
N ARG A 82 -14.76 -14.03 -5.97
CA ARG A 82 -14.20 -14.13 -7.33
C ARG A 82 -14.15 -12.80 -8.06
N LYS A 83 -15.04 -11.86 -7.69
CA LYS A 83 -15.07 -10.52 -8.30
C LYS A 83 -13.91 -9.68 -7.77
N VAL A 84 -12.98 -9.33 -8.64
CA VAL A 84 -11.92 -8.38 -8.33
C VAL A 84 -12.53 -6.96 -8.25
N PRO A 85 -12.43 -6.26 -7.10
CA PRO A 85 -13.01 -4.94 -6.95
C PRO A 85 -12.21 -3.87 -7.70
N LYS A 86 -12.91 -2.91 -8.31
CA LYS A 86 -12.24 -1.71 -8.84
C LYS A 86 -11.67 -0.91 -7.67
N THR A 87 -10.35 -0.79 -7.61
CA THR A 87 -9.65 -0.33 -6.41
C THR A 87 -8.87 0.95 -6.66
N GLY A 88 -9.06 1.93 -5.79
CA GLY A 88 -8.23 3.14 -5.75
C GLY A 88 -7.22 3.09 -4.61
N MET A 89 -6.07 3.72 -4.84
CA MET A 89 -5.02 3.92 -3.84
C MET A 89 -4.76 5.41 -3.66
N MET A 90 -5.00 5.91 -2.45
CA MET A 90 -4.73 7.29 -2.09
C MET A 90 -3.45 7.38 -1.26
N LEU A 91 -2.44 8.05 -1.80
CA LEU A 91 -1.14 8.22 -1.15
C LEU A 91 -1.09 9.54 -0.38
N VAL A 92 -0.67 9.48 0.88
CA VAL A 92 -0.25 10.69 1.62
C VAL A 92 1.23 10.89 1.31
N GLY A 93 1.59 12.06 0.77
CA GLY A 93 2.92 12.29 0.19
C GLY A 93 3.02 11.83 -1.26
N LEU A 94 1.94 11.98 -2.03
CA LEU A 94 1.84 11.55 -3.43
C LEU A 94 2.94 12.15 -4.32
N GLY A 95 3.31 13.42 -4.08
CA GLY A 95 4.39 14.13 -4.79
C GLY A 95 5.79 13.88 -4.23
N GLY A 96 5.95 12.97 -3.28
CA GLY A 96 7.25 12.51 -2.80
C GLY A 96 7.93 11.51 -3.75
N ASN A 97 9.17 11.15 -3.43
CA ASN A 97 9.97 10.21 -4.24
C ASN A 97 9.26 8.87 -4.42
N ASN A 98 8.69 8.31 -3.36
CA ASN A 98 7.97 7.03 -3.42
C ASN A 98 6.67 7.15 -4.25
N GLY A 99 5.87 8.19 -4.00
CA GLY A 99 4.58 8.38 -4.68
C GLY A 99 4.75 8.58 -6.19
N THR A 100 5.69 9.43 -6.60
CA THR A 100 6.04 9.65 -8.02
C THR A 100 6.57 8.37 -8.67
N THR A 101 7.50 7.67 -8.01
CA THR A 101 8.12 6.44 -8.54
C THR A 101 7.12 5.30 -8.70
N VAL A 102 6.28 5.04 -7.70
CA VAL A 102 5.24 3.99 -7.79
C VAL A 102 4.25 4.32 -8.90
N THR A 103 3.82 5.58 -9.00
CA THR A 103 2.84 6.00 -10.02
C THR A 103 3.42 5.85 -11.43
N ALA A 104 4.63 6.36 -11.66
CA ALA A 104 5.33 6.20 -12.93
C ALA A 104 5.60 4.72 -13.25
N GLY A 105 5.98 3.93 -12.24
CA GLY A 105 6.17 2.50 -12.37
C GLY A 105 4.90 1.78 -12.81
N ILE A 106 3.73 2.12 -12.24
CA ILE A 106 2.44 1.55 -12.66
C ILE A 106 2.10 1.95 -14.11
N ILE A 107 2.29 3.22 -14.48
CA ILE A 107 2.05 3.71 -15.84
C ILE A 107 2.97 3.01 -16.85
N ALA A 108 4.23 2.81 -16.50
CA ALA A 108 5.19 2.07 -17.31
C ALA A 108 4.85 0.57 -17.39
N ASN A 109 4.47 -0.05 -16.27
CA ASN A 109 4.13 -1.49 -16.20
C ASN A 109 2.82 -1.85 -16.90
N ARG A 110 1.92 -0.89 -17.14
CA ARG A 110 0.82 -1.05 -18.11
C ARG A 110 1.31 -1.43 -19.51
N ARG A 111 2.63 -1.32 -19.77
CA ARG A 111 3.31 -1.69 -21.01
C ARG A 111 4.11 -3.02 -20.92
N GLY A 112 3.99 -3.79 -19.82
CA GLY A 112 4.18 -5.25 -19.85
C GLY A 112 5.33 -5.88 -19.04
N LEU A 113 5.39 -5.73 -17.70
CA LEU A 113 6.23 -6.60 -16.85
C LEU A 113 5.39 -7.43 -15.86
N THR A 114 5.78 -8.69 -15.64
CA THR A 114 5.10 -9.65 -14.74
C THR A 114 6.13 -10.56 -14.04
N SER A 115 5.90 -10.91 -12.77
CA SER A 115 6.68 -11.88 -12.00
C SER A 115 5.91 -13.19 -11.81
N THR A 116 6.61 -14.34 -11.84
CA THR A 116 5.98 -15.68 -11.86
C THR A 116 6.27 -16.53 -10.62
N ILE A 117 5.37 -17.46 -10.31
CA ILE A 117 5.48 -18.53 -9.29
C ILE A 117 5.16 -19.89 -9.92
N LYS A 118 5.76 -20.95 -9.38
CA LYS A 118 5.49 -22.34 -9.80
C LYS A 118 4.08 -22.79 -9.40
N LEU A 119 3.24 -23.11 -10.37
CA LEU A 119 1.93 -23.72 -10.19
C LEU A 119 2.05 -25.24 -9.98
N GLY A 120 2.99 -25.87 -10.66
CA GLY A 120 3.19 -27.32 -10.59
C GLY A 120 4.15 -27.81 -11.64
N THR A 121 4.01 -29.07 -12.02
CA THR A 121 4.82 -29.72 -13.05
C THR A 121 3.89 -30.32 -14.10
N ASP A 122 4.17 -30.06 -15.37
CA ASP A 122 3.39 -30.57 -16.49
C ASP A 122 3.42 -32.11 -16.52
N THR A 123 2.26 -32.71 -16.74
CA THR A 123 2.09 -34.16 -16.62
C THR A 123 2.83 -34.94 -17.71
N LYS A 124 3.03 -34.35 -18.89
CA LYS A 124 3.66 -35.01 -20.05
C LYS A 124 5.16 -34.74 -20.12
N THR A 125 5.54 -33.48 -20.05
CA THR A 125 6.91 -33.01 -20.27
C THR A 125 7.75 -33.02 -19.00
N ARG A 126 7.10 -33.15 -17.82
CA ARG A 126 7.75 -33.10 -16.50
C ARG A 126 8.50 -31.80 -16.21
N LYS A 127 8.22 -30.74 -16.99
CA LYS A 127 8.77 -29.39 -16.78
C LYS A 127 7.91 -28.61 -15.81
N ASP A 128 8.53 -27.67 -15.13
CA ASP A 128 7.83 -26.75 -14.23
C ASP A 128 6.90 -25.83 -15.01
N VAL A 129 5.66 -25.73 -14.54
CA VAL A 129 4.66 -24.77 -15.03
C VAL A 129 4.65 -23.62 -14.04
N ASN A 130 5.00 -22.43 -14.52
CA ASN A 130 4.96 -21.20 -13.73
C ASN A 130 3.86 -20.29 -14.28
N ILE A 131 3.14 -19.62 -13.39
CA ILE A 131 2.13 -18.61 -13.71
C ILE A 131 2.50 -17.30 -13.01
N PRO A 132 2.06 -16.13 -13.49
CA PRO A 132 2.18 -14.89 -12.73
C PRO A 132 1.65 -15.04 -11.29
N PHE A 133 2.29 -14.42 -10.31
CA PHE A 133 1.79 -14.52 -8.92
C PHE A 133 0.35 -13.97 -8.77
N SER A 134 0.02 -12.93 -9.54
CA SER A 134 -1.32 -12.34 -9.64
C SER A 134 -2.40 -13.33 -10.11
N ASP A 135 -2.00 -14.45 -10.70
CA ASP A 135 -2.90 -15.38 -11.36
C ASP A 135 -3.34 -16.52 -10.44
N ILE A 136 -2.77 -16.64 -9.22
CA ILE A 136 -3.11 -17.69 -8.23
C ILE A 136 -4.54 -17.55 -7.70
N LEU A 137 -4.96 -16.31 -7.44
CA LEU A 137 -6.31 -15.96 -6.99
C LEU A 137 -6.76 -14.70 -7.73
N PRO A 138 -8.07 -14.40 -7.77
CA PRO A 138 -8.57 -13.13 -8.28
C PRO A 138 -8.03 -11.96 -7.44
N MET A 139 -6.90 -11.38 -7.86
CA MET A 139 -6.22 -10.28 -7.19
C MET A 139 -6.31 -9.00 -8.02
N VAL A 140 -6.29 -7.85 -7.35
CA VAL A 140 -6.13 -6.57 -8.02
C VAL A 140 -4.74 -6.51 -8.63
N HIS A 141 -4.65 -6.32 -9.95
CA HIS A 141 -3.38 -6.10 -10.61
C HIS A 141 -2.92 -4.64 -10.39
N PRO A 142 -1.64 -4.35 -10.11
CA PRO A 142 -1.16 -2.98 -9.89
C PRO A 142 -1.50 -2.00 -11.03
N ASN A 143 -1.51 -2.49 -12.26
CA ASN A 143 -1.92 -1.73 -13.45
C ASN A 143 -3.37 -1.22 -13.39
N ASP A 144 -4.25 -1.87 -12.63
CA ASP A 144 -5.67 -1.51 -12.52
C ASP A 144 -5.94 -0.51 -11.38
N LEU A 145 -4.91 -0.18 -10.60
CA LEU A 145 -5.04 0.81 -9.53
C LEU A 145 -5.30 2.20 -10.09
N VAL A 146 -6.33 2.86 -9.55
CA VAL A 146 -6.53 4.29 -9.73
C VAL A 146 -5.76 5.02 -8.64
N ILE A 147 -4.77 5.82 -9.03
CA ILE A 147 -3.90 6.53 -8.08
C ILE A 147 -4.40 7.95 -7.84
N GLY A 148 -4.42 8.37 -6.59
CA GLY A 148 -4.68 9.73 -6.16
C GLY A 148 -4.04 9.99 -4.79
N GLY A 149 -4.38 11.09 -4.15
CA GLY A 149 -3.88 11.39 -2.81
C GLY A 149 -3.54 12.85 -2.57
N TRP A 150 -2.70 13.07 -1.57
CA TRP A 150 -2.38 14.38 -1.01
C TRP A 150 -0.88 14.61 -0.98
N ASP A 151 -0.46 15.86 -1.09
CA ASP A 151 0.89 16.30 -0.76
C ASP A 151 0.83 17.72 -0.23
N ILE A 152 1.79 18.11 0.62
CA ILE A 152 1.91 19.49 1.08
C ILE A 152 2.45 20.40 -0.03
N SER A 153 3.01 19.82 -1.09
CA SER A 153 3.45 20.51 -2.31
C SER A 153 2.41 20.40 -3.43
N GLY A 154 2.21 21.49 -4.17
CA GLY A 154 1.25 21.59 -5.27
C GLY A 154 1.76 21.13 -6.63
N LEU A 155 3.04 20.73 -6.73
CA LEU A 155 3.62 20.24 -7.99
C LEU A 155 2.82 19.07 -8.56
N ASN A 156 2.60 19.09 -9.87
CA ASN A 156 2.06 17.92 -10.55
C ASN A 156 3.09 16.77 -10.53
N LEU A 157 2.66 15.54 -10.80
CA LEU A 157 3.57 14.41 -10.65
C LEU A 157 4.72 14.37 -11.66
N ALA A 158 4.63 15.04 -12.81
CA ALA A 158 5.78 15.13 -13.72
C ALA A 158 6.88 16.03 -13.13
N GLU A 159 6.51 17.20 -12.61
CA GLU A 159 7.43 18.12 -11.92
C GLU A 159 8.00 17.50 -10.64
N ALA A 160 7.15 16.84 -9.85
CA ALA A 160 7.56 16.16 -8.63
C ALA A 160 8.50 14.96 -8.93
N MET A 161 8.27 14.24 -10.02
CA MET A 161 9.15 13.16 -10.50
C MET A 161 10.51 13.69 -10.93
N ASP A 162 10.55 14.85 -11.60
CA ASP A 162 11.82 15.51 -11.95
C ASP A 162 12.58 15.97 -10.70
N ARG A 163 11.89 16.57 -9.72
CA ARG A 163 12.47 16.92 -8.41
C ARG A 163 13.01 15.70 -7.66
N ALA A 164 12.36 14.55 -7.77
CA ALA A 164 12.73 13.34 -7.03
C ALA A 164 14.06 12.71 -7.52
N GLN A 165 14.43 12.93 -8.79
CA GLN A 165 15.67 12.43 -9.40
C GLN A 165 15.90 10.91 -9.22
N VAL A 166 14.82 10.11 -9.24
CA VAL A 166 14.88 8.64 -9.08
C VAL A 166 14.91 7.91 -10.43
N LEU A 167 14.09 8.35 -11.38
CA LEU A 167 13.88 7.65 -12.66
C LEU A 167 14.77 8.20 -13.78
N GLU A 168 15.21 7.30 -14.65
CA GLU A 168 16.00 7.64 -15.84
C GLU A 168 15.27 8.64 -16.76
N PRO A 169 15.96 9.61 -17.38
CA PRO A 169 15.35 10.64 -18.22
C PRO A 169 14.43 10.11 -19.32
N THR A 170 14.80 8.99 -19.96
CA THR A 170 14.01 8.36 -21.02
C THR A 170 12.68 7.82 -20.51
N LEU A 171 12.67 7.18 -19.33
CA LEU A 171 11.43 6.71 -18.71
C LEU A 171 10.54 7.89 -18.30
N LYS A 172 11.12 8.96 -17.75
CA LYS A 172 10.38 10.18 -17.38
C LYS A 172 9.65 10.78 -18.58
N GLN A 173 10.33 10.90 -19.73
CA GLN A 173 9.73 11.39 -20.97
C GLN A 173 8.55 10.52 -21.43
N GLN A 174 8.65 9.20 -21.28
CA GLN A 174 7.63 8.24 -21.71
C GLN A 174 6.34 8.29 -20.90
N VAL A 175 6.38 8.82 -19.68
CA VAL A 175 5.22 8.89 -18.75
C VAL A 175 4.83 10.33 -18.40
N ALA A 176 5.58 11.33 -18.88
CA ALA A 176 5.43 12.74 -18.48
C ALA A 176 4.02 13.27 -18.72
N LYS A 177 3.40 12.93 -19.85
CA LYS A 177 2.05 13.41 -20.21
C LYS A 177 1.01 12.91 -19.20
N GLU A 178 1.02 11.63 -18.89
CA GLU A 178 0.11 11.03 -17.91
C GLU A 178 0.40 11.52 -16.49
N MET A 179 1.68 11.63 -16.11
CA MET A 179 2.10 12.13 -14.79
C MET A 179 1.70 13.60 -14.57
N ALA A 180 1.79 14.46 -15.59
CA ALA A 180 1.43 15.87 -15.49
C ALA A 180 -0.08 16.10 -15.22
N GLN A 181 -0.93 15.12 -15.53
CA GLN A 181 -2.37 15.19 -15.26
C GLN A 181 -2.73 14.89 -13.80
N ILE A 182 -1.78 14.37 -13.02
CA ILE A 182 -2.01 13.98 -11.63
C ILE A 182 -1.45 15.10 -10.74
N VAL A 183 -2.35 15.85 -10.12
CA VAL A 183 -2.04 16.93 -9.18
C VAL A 183 -2.48 16.50 -7.78
N PRO A 184 -1.61 16.53 -6.76
CA PRO A 184 -1.99 16.19 -5.39
C PRO A 184 -3.07 17.12 -4.83
N LEU A 185 -4.00 16.55 -4.06
CA LEU A 185 -4.93 17.33 -3.25
C LEU A 185 -4.18 18.06 -2.12
N PRO A 186 -4.71 19.21 -1.63
CA PRO A 186 -4.13 19.89 -0.48
C PRO A 186 -4.08 18.98 0.75
N SER A 187 -2.91 18.90 1.39
CA SER A 187 -2.69 18.05 2.56
C SER A 187 -2.80 18.83 3.86
N ILE A 188 -2.92 18.11 4.97
CA ILE A 188 -2.78 18.70 6.30
C ILE A 188 -1.27 18.93 6.57
N TYR A 189 -0.92 20.11 7.09
CA TYR A 189 0.44 20.45 7.50
C TYR A 189 0.46 21.02 8.92
N TYR A 190 1.09 20.30 9.85
CA TYR A 190 1.35 20.76 11.20
C TYR A 190 2.88 20.89 11.39
N PRO A 191 3.44 22.11 11.34
CA PRO A 191 4.89 22.35 11.34
C PRO A 191 5.62 21.66 12.50
N ASP A 192 4.97 21.58 13.66
CA ASP A 192 5.52 20.98 14.89
C ASP A 192 5.86 19.48 14.78
N PHE A 193 5.41 18.77 13.73
CA PHE A 193 5.55 17.31 13.63
C PHE A 193 6.55 16.83 12.59
N ILE A 194 6.92 17.66 11.62
CA ILE A 194 7.95 17.35 10.62
C ILE A 194 9.12 18.34 10.71
N ALA A 195 10.20 18.09 9.99
CA ALA A 195 11.37 18.96 10.03
C ALA A 195 11.05 20.38 9.51
N ALA A 196 11.64 21.40 10.13
CA ALA A 196 11.40 22.80 9.79
C ALA A 196 11.79 23.14 8.33
N ASN A 197 12.74 22.41 7.74
CA ASN A 197 13.15 22.57 6.35
C ASN A 197 12.08 22.13 5.31
N GLN A 198 10.89 21.72 5.75
CA GLN A 198 9.76 21.43 4.87
C GLN A 198 8.82 22.62 4.70
N GLU A 199 9.05 23.74 5.39
CA GLU A 199 8.18 24.92 5.33
C GLU A 199 8.06 25.48 3.91
N ASP A 200 9.19 25.66 3.22
CA ASP A 200 9.22 26.17 1.84
C ASP A 200 8.53 25.24 0.82
N ARG A 201 8.37 23.95 1.18
CA ARG A 201 7.70 22.96 0.33
C ARG A 201 6.17 22.99 0.50
N ALA A 202 5.66 23.59 1.57
CA ALA A 202 4.28 23.50 1.99
C ALA A 202 3.38 24.60 1.38
N ASP A 203 3.18 24.56 0.05
CA ASP A 203 2.34 25.51 -0.69
C ASP A 203 0.91 24.99 -1.00
N ASN A 204 0.63 23.72 -0.70
CA ASN A 204 -0.64 23.04 -0.99
C ASN A 204 -1.24 22.43 0.29
N VAL A 205 -1.68 23.30 1.20
CA VAL A 205 -2.10 22.91 2.55
C VAL A 205 -3.54 23.30 2.86
N LEU A 206 -4.21 22.47 3.67
CA LEU A 206 -5.49 22.84 4.27
C LEU A 206 -5.30 23.94 5.33
N PRO A 207 -6.23 24.92 5.44
CA PRO A 207 -6.09 26.00 6.39
C PRO A 207 -6.11 25.52 7.85
N GLY A 208 -5.09 25.89 8.61
CA GLY A 208 -4.99 25.59 10.04
C GLY A 208 -3.72 24.84 10.41
N THR A 209 -3.19 25.12 11.60
CA THR A 209 -1.88 24.57 12.06
C THR A 209 -2.03 23.54 13.17
N LYS A 210 -3.26 23.16 13.52
CA LYS A 210 -3.58 22.22 14.60
C LYS A 210 -4.66 21.24 14.16
N ALA A 211 -4.65 20.05 14.75
CA ALA A 211 -5.69 19.06 14.55
C ALA A 211 -7.07 19.54 15.00
N CYS A 212 -8.04 19.39 14.10
CA CYS A 212 -9.42 19.75 14.30
C CYS A 212 -10.35 18.81 13.51
N ASN A 213 -11.65 18.90 13.79
CA ASN A 213 -12.65 18.04 13.13
C ASN A 213 -12.86 18.44 11.65
N GLU A 214 -12.61 19.69 11.29
CA GLU A 214 -12.72 20.16 9.92
C GLU A 214 -11.70 19.44 9.02
N HIS A 215 -10.47 19.24 9.51
CA HIS A 215 -9.47 18.43 8.81
C HIS A 215 -9.91 16.97 8.65
N VAL A 216 -10.50 16.36 9.70
CA VAL A 216 -11.05 15.00 9.65
C VAL A 216 -12.12 14.87 8.56
N GLU A 217 -13.11 15.77 8.59
CA GLU A 217 -14.23 15.73 7.64
C GLU A 217 -13.80 16.05 6.21
N GLN A 218 -12.81 16.93 6.02
CA GLN A 218 -12.26 17.20 4.69
C GLN A 218 -11.57 15.97 4.10
N ILE A 219 -10.77 15.23 4.88
CA ILE A 219 -10.16 13.98 4.40
C ILE A 219 -11.24 12.93 4.08
N ARG A 220 -12.25 12.79 4.95
CA ARG A 220 -13.38 11.86 4.71
C ARG A 220 -14.13 12.21 3.42
N LYS A 221 -14.33 13.51 3.16
CA LYS A 221 -14.93 14.00 1.93
C LYS A 221 -14.04 13.66 0.73
N ASN A 222 -12.75 13.98 0.78
CA ASN A 222 -11.80 13.68 -0.29
C ASN A 222 -11.80 12.18 -0.68
N ILE A 223 -11.84 11.28 0.30
CA ILE A 223 -11.91 9.82 0.05
C ILE A 223 -13.23 9.42 -0.62
N ARG A 224 -14.36 9.96 -0.15
CA ARG A 224 -15.68 9.69 -0.74
C ARG A 224 -15.76 10.22 -2.17
N ASP A 225 -15.35 11.46 -2.38
CA ASP A 225 -15.33 12.10 -3.70
C ASP A 225 -14.42 11.33 -4.66
N PHE A 226 -13.23 10.90 -4.21
CA PHE A 226 -12.32 10.09 -5.03
C PHE A 226 -12.94 8.73 -5.39
N LYS A 227 -13.61 8.08 -4.43
CA LYS A 227 -14.33 6.83 -4.66
C LYS A 227 -15.43 7.00 -5.70
N GLU A 228 -16.29 8.00 -5.51
CA GLU A 228 -17.45 8.28 -6.37
C GLU A 228 -17.02 8.71 -7.78
N LYS A 229 -16.13 9.70 -7.89
CA LYS A 229 -15.63 10.23 -9.17
C LYS A 229 -15.06 9.14 -10.08
N ASN A 230 -14.43 8.12 -9.50
CA ASN A 230 -13.77 7.05 -10.24
C ASN A 230 -14.60 5.76 -10.30
N GLY A 231 -15.81 5.73 -9.69
CA GLY A 231 -16.67 4.55 -9.63
C GLY A 231 -15.99 3.35 -8.96
N LEU A 232 -15.28 3.58 -7.84
CA LEU A 232 -14.47 2.56 -7.16
C LEU A 232 -15.30 1.76 -6.15
N ASP A 233 -15.05 0.45 -6.09
CA ASP A 233 -15.62 -0.43 -5.07
C ASP A 233 -14.88 -0.26 -3.73
N LYS A 234 -13.55 -0.19 -3.78
CA LYS A 234 -12.65 -0.09 -2.61
C LYS A 234 -11.64 1.05 -2.76
N VAL A 235 -11.26 1.64 -1.62
CA VAL A 235 -10.17 2.61 -1.53
C VAL A 235 -9.22 2.19 -0.41
N ILE A 236 -7.93 2.21 -0.70
CA ILE A 236 -6.84 2.00 0.27
C ILE A 236 -6.10 3.32 0.45
N VAL A 237 -5.79 3.68 1.68
CA VAL A 237 -4.98 4.85 2.01
C VAL A 237 -3.61 4.39 2.49
N GLN A 238 -2.54 4.96 1.93
CA GLN A 238 -1.18 4.62 2.34
C GLN A 238 -0.37 5.88 2.66
N TRP A 239 0.20 5.92 3.87
CA TRP A 239 1.16 6.94 4.24
C TRP A 239 2.52 6.66 3.60
N THR A 240 3.01 7.59 2.80
CA THR A 240 4.37 7.59 2.25
C THR A 240 5.02 8.99 2.32
N ALA A 241 4.45 9.87 3.15
CA ALA A 241 4.96 11.21 3.39
C ALA A 241 6.12 11.21 4.39
N ASN A 242 6.66 12.40 4.63
CA ASN A 242 7.73 12.65 5.60
C ASN A 242 7.47 11.95 6.93
N THR A 243 8.53 11.39 7.51
CA THR A 243 8.49 10.84 8.86
C THR A 243 8.13 11.94 9.85
N GLU A 244 7.04 11.73 10.59
CA GLU A 244 6.70 12.59 11.72
C GLU A 244 7.48 12.17 12.96
N ARG A 245 7.73 13.10 13.88
CA ARG A 245 8.18 12.72 15.23
C ARG A 245 7.07 11.96 15.96
N TYR A 246 7.45 11.13 16.92
CA TYR A 246 6.47 10.39 17.72
C TYR A 246 5.56 11.35 18.50
N GLY A 247 4.25 11.13 18.39
CA GLY A 247 3.29 11.81 19.25
C GLY A 247 3.39 11.27 20.68
N SER A 248 3.37 12.16 21.68
CA SER A 248 3.36 11.74 23.08
C SER A 248 2.10 10.92 23.39
N HIS A 249 2.27 9.82 24.13
CA HIS A 249 1.17 9.01 24.63
C HIS A 249 1.06 9.25 26.13
N ARG A 250 0.03 9.95 26.59
CA ARG A 250 -0.28 9.97 28.02
C ARG A 250 -0.98 8.66 28.36
N ARG A 251 -0.36 7.84 29.21
CA ARG A 251 -1.09 6.79 29.93
C ARG A 251 -2.31 7.44 30.56
N ARG A 252 -3.50 6.85 30.38
CA ARG A 252 -4.72 7.29 31.10
C ARG A 252 -4.34 7.54 32.55
N GLN A 253 -4.43 8.79 33.00
CA GLN A 253 -4.34 9.05 34.44
C GLN A 253 -5.45 8.23 35.07
N ARG A 254 -5.11 7.30 35.97
CA ARG A 254 -6.10 6.73 36.87
C ARG A 254 -6.78 7.91 37.56
N HIS A 255 -8.10 8.02 37.44
CA HIS A 255 -8.88 9.02 38.15
C HIS A 255 -8.49 8.97 39.63
N GLY A 256 -7.97 10.08 40.19
CA GLY A 256 -7.75 10.20 41.64
C GLY A 256 -6.54 10.98 42.16
N ARG A 257 -5.63 11.53 41.34
CA ARG A 257 -4.54 12.40 41.86
C ARG A 257 -4.43 13.71 41.08
N GLN A 258 -4.75 14.82 41.72
CA GLN A 258 -4.48 16.16 41.20
C GLN A 258 -2.96 16.35 41.02
N PRO A 259 -2.50 16.99 39.93
CA PRO A 259 -1.09 17.30 39.76
C PRO A 259 -0.67 18.44 40.71
N PRO A 260 0.55 18.40 41.27
CA PRO A 260 1.06 19.47 42.13
C PRO A 260 1.13 20.80 41.37
N GLN A 261 0.67 21.88 42.02
CA GLN A 261 0.69 23.24 41.49
C GLN A 261 2.14 23.69 41.27
N GLY A 262 2.47 24.16 40.07
CA GLY A 262 3.78 24.78 39.77
C GLY A 262 4.39 24.46 38.40
N HIS A 263 3.89 23.46 37.67
CA HIS A 263 4.33 23.24 36.28
C HIS A 263 3.42 23.98 35.29
N ARG A 264 3.92 25.07 34.70
CA ARG A 264 3.38 25.60 33.44
C ARG A 264 3.45 24.47 32.40
N ALA A 265 2.33 23.77 32.22
CA ALA A 265 2.21 22.72 31.22
C ALA A 265 2.34 23.36 29.84
N ARG A 266 3.48 23.19 29.18
CA ARG A 266 3.51 23.32 27.72
C ARG A 266 2.53 22.28 27.17
N PRO A 267 1.56 22.63 26.30
CA PRO A 267 0.65 21.66 25.73
C PRO A 267 1.42 20.81 24.70
N ARG A 268 2.15 19.80 25.17
CA ARG A 268 2.99 18.90 24.35
C ARG A 268 2.30 17.56 24.11
N GLY A 269 1.05 17.61 23.67
CA GLY A 269 0.27 16.42 23.28
C GLY A 269 -0.72 16.79 22.19
N GLY A 270 -0.25 16.81 20.94
CA GLY A 270 -1.07 17.06 19.77
C GLY A 270 -1.41 15.77 19.04
N VAL A 271 -2.56 15.76 18.36
CA VAL A 271 -2.91 14.73 17.37
C VAL A 271 -2.09 15.04 16.11
N THR A 272 -1.25 14.08 15.71
CA THR A 272 -0.45 14.11 14.49
C THR A 272 -1.32 13.87 13.24
N VAL A 273 -0.83 14.22 12.05
CA VAL A 273 -1.61 14.08 10.81
C VAL A 273 -1.90 12.61 10.53
N ASP A 274 -0.91 11.74 10.74
CA ASP A 274 -1.06 10.30 10.61
C ASP A 274 -2.17 9.72 11.52
N ARG A 275 -2.27 10.17 12.78
CA ARG A 275 -3.28 9.73 13.75
C ARG A 275 -4.67 10.19 13.37
N LEU A 276 -4.77 11.38 12.79
CA LEU A 276 -6.01 11.91 12.27
C LEU A 276 -6.50 11.04 11.09
N LEU A 277 -5.60 10.69 10.17
CA LEU A 277 -5.90 9.81 9.03
C LEU A 277 -6.22 8.37 9.47
N GLY A 278 -5.51 7.84 10.46
CA GLY A 278 -5.82 6.54 11.07
C GLY A 278 -7.19 6.51 11.77
N GLY A 279 -7.58 7.62 12.42
CA GLY A 279 -8.90 7.77 13.04
C GLY A 279 -10.05 7.95 12.03
N VAL A 280 -9.78 8.66 10.92
CA VAL A 280 -10.68 8.78 9.77
C VAL A 280 -10.98 7.41 9.16
N HIS A 281 -9.95 6.57 9.02
CA HIS A 281 -10.07 5.23 8.47
C HIS A 281 -11.05 4.36 9.25
N ALA A 282 -10.90 4.29 10.57
CA ALA A 282 -11.73 3.43 11.39
C ALA A 282 -13.24 3.77 11.27
N ARG A 283 -13.59 5.03 11.03
CA ARG A 283 -15.01 5.42 10.81
C ARG A 283 -15.47 5.33 9.35
N GLY A 284 -14.56 5.11 8.40
CA GLY A 284 -14.81 5.20 6.95
C GLY A 284 -14.60 3.90 6.15
N ALA A 285 -14.16 2.82 6.80
CA ALA A 285 -13.98 1.48 6.22
C ALA A 285 -13.01 1.40 5.00
N CYS A 286 -11.95 2.22 4.95
CA CYS A 286 -10.96 2.23 3.84
C CYS A 286 -9.52 1.86 4.28
N PRO A 287 -9.02 0.62 4.13
CA PRO A 287 -7.76 0.15 4.74
C PRO A 287 -6.63 1.20 4.78
N PHE A 288 -6.06 1.45 5.96
CA PHE A 288 -4.95 2.40 6.14
C PHE A 288 -3.63 1.68 6.40
N ILE A 289 -2.60 2.04 5.64
CA ILE A 289 -1.25 1.47 5.73
C ILE A 289 -0.26 2.58 6.11
N ASN A 290 0.52 2.38 7.17
CA ASN A 290 1.58 3.32 7.53
C ASN A 290 2.96 2.87 6.99
N GLY A 291 3.47 3.54 5.97
CA GLY A 291 4.80 3.29 5.40
C GLY A 291 5.96 3.94 6.15
N SER A 292 5.71 4.77 7.16
CA SER A 292 6.73 5.54 7.88
C SER A 292 6.82 5.10 9.36
N PRO A 293 7.93 5.41 10.08
CA PRO A 293 8.21 4.78 11.37
C PRO A 293 7.46 5.39 12.57
N GLN A 294 6.72 6.48 12.39
CA GLN A 294 6.01 7.12 13.50
C GLN A 294 4.91 6.25 14.09
N ASN A 295 4.57 6.51 15.37
CA ASN A 295 3.59 5.74 16.13
C ASN A 295 2.14 6.15 15.86
N THR A 296 1.70 5.98 14.60
CA THR A 296 0.34 6.25 14.13
C THR A 296 -0.71 5.44 14.89
N PHE A 297 -0.47 4.14 15.03
CA PHE A 297 -1.39 3.18 15.63
C PHE A 297 -1.24 3.18 17.16
N VAL A 298 -1.71 4.24 17.80
CA VAL A 298 -1.89 4.26 19.27
C VAL A 298 -2.99 3.29 19.69
N PRO A 299 -2.99 2.78 20.95
CA PRO A 299 -3.99 1.81 21.41
C PRO A 299 -5.44 2.19 21.08
N GLY A 300 -5.83 3.44 21.31
CA GLY A 300 -7.20 3.89 20.99
C GLY A 300 -7.54 3.91 19.50
N ALA A 301 -6.56 4.00 18.60
CA ALA A 301 -6.77 3.87 17.15
C ALA A 301 -6.94 2.40 16.72
N ILE A 302 -6.20 1.50 17.37
CA ILE A 302 -6.32 0.05 17.19
C ILE A 302 -7.70 -0.41 17.68
N GLU A 303 -8.06 -0.07 18.92
CA GLU A 303 -9.38 -0.36 19.50
C GLU A 303 -10.52 0.16 18.61
N LEU A 304 -10.39 1.38 18.10
CA LEU A 304 -11.40 1.97 17.22
C LEU A 304 -11.55 1.15 15.93
N ALA A 305 -10.46 0.74 15.30
CA ALA A 305 -10.52 -0.07 14.09
C ALA A 305 -11.08 -1.48 14.35
N GLU A 306 -10.65 -2.15 15.42
CA GLU A 306 -11.21 -3.45 15.83
C GLU A 306 -12.73 -3.38 16.03
N SER A 307 -13.23 -2.25 16.56
CA SER A 307 -14.67 -2.03 16.77
C SER A 307 -15.47 -1.66 15.51
N THR A 308 -14.82 -1.31 14.40
CA THR A 308 -15.48 -0.71 13.22
C THR A 308 -15.25 -1.46 11.90
N ALA A 309 -14.09 -2.12 11.70
CA ALA A 309 -13.84 -3.03 10.58
C ALA A 309 -12.51 -3.83 10.76
N PRO A 310 -12.44 -5.12 10.36
CA PRO A 310 -11.35 -6.03 10.71
C PRO A 310 -10.02 -5.89 9.94
N SER A 311 -9.75 -4.79 9.21
CA SER A 311 -8.55 -4.69 8.35
C SER A 311 -7.73 -3.42 8.55
N LEU A 312 -6.98 -3.38 9.67
CA LEU A 312 -5.77 -2.55 9.80
C LEU A 312 -4.55 -3.39 9.37
N ALA A 313 -3.65 -2.80 8.58
CA ALA A 313 -2.35 -3.41 8.26
C ALA A 313 -1.18 -2.51 8.72
N ALA A 314 -0.13 -3.17 9.23
CA ALA A 314 0.90 -2.62 10.12
C ALA A 314 1.99 -1.75 9.46
N THR A 315 2.82 -1.17 10.33
CA THR A 315 3.94 -0.25 10.12
C THR A 315 5.24 -0.87 9.57
N THR A 316 5.95 -0.06 8.77
CA THR A 316 7.32 -0.17 8.21
C THR A 316 7.51 -1.09 7.00
N SER A 317 8.04 -0.50 5.91
CA SER A 317 8.81 -1.24 4.89
C SER A 317 10.06 -1.82 5.55
N SER A 318 10.30 -3.12 5.40
CA SER A 318 11.44 -3.81 5.99
C SER A 318 12.74 -3.02 5.77
N ARG A 319 13.38 -2.55 6.85
CA ARG A 319 14.80 -2.15 6.76
C ARG A 319 15.56 -3.41 6.33
N ALA A 320 16.06 -3.43 5.10
CA ALA A 320 17.18 -4.28 4.76
C ALA A 320 18.30 -3.92 5.74
N ARG A 321 18.63 -4.84 6.66
CA ARG A 321 19.85 -4.70 7.45
C ARG A 321 21.01 -4.74 6.45
N PRO A 322 21.87 -3.71 6.38
CA PRO A 322 23.17 -3.91 5.74
C PRO A 322 23.87 -5.03 6.51
N ARG A 323 24.41 -6.00 5.77
CA ARG A 323 25.34 -6.99 6.33
C ARG A 323 26.61 -6.32 6.83
#